data_AF-V4LII6-F1
#
_entry.id   AF-V4LII6-F1
#
_cell.length_a   1.000
_cell.length_b   1.000
_cell.length_c   1.000
_cell.angle_alpha   90.00
_cell.angle_beta   90.00
_cell.angle_gamma   90.00
#
_symmetry.space_group_name_H-M   'P 1'
#
loop_
_entity.id
_entity.type
_entity.pdbx_description
1 polymer ?
#
loop_
_entity_poly.entity_id
_entity_poly.type
_entity_poly.pdbx_seq_one_letter_code
_entity_poly.pdbx_strand_id
1 'polypeptide(L)'
;PDARLRWTFADIAAACNRFYQPILEREVRELRLRGYLSAAWVDTINQVLADRQAAFHAGQAFLVRVGRHSGAESVTLNGVRRIKILGGKGERPQYLEAAKTVWLAAGDIQQRTEMLPFGWALVEAAPTGRALPRWPSSLRDILAAQTGADSNAWYDRVSKRRTAVREVIAKQRHKEQERAKAEARKKQEAEEKAARLANLSAEQRRLEELREQLVQDRAAGRKEKGGELANHLVMVLKEAEQAWSGTDCADLADLAEEIHGYIGWPASKKKQARKNLIAAIRAKA
;
A
#
# COMPACT_ATOMS: atom_id res chain seq x y z
N PRO A 1 17.60 10.01 -3.80
CA PRO A 1 17.79 11.02 -2.73
C PRO A 1 18.75 12.13 -3.17
N ASP A 2 18.50 13.38 -2.74
CA ASP A 2 19.44 14.51 -2.85
C ASP A 2 20.83 14.07 -2.39
N ALA A 3 21.88 14.42 -3.15
CA ALA A 3 23.25 14.02 -2.85
C ALA A 3 23.71 14.50 -1.45
N ARG A 4 23.20 15.63 -0.97
CA ARG A 4 23.49 16.20 0.36
C ARG A 4 22.82 15.45 1.51
N LEU A 5 21.87 14.58 1.21
CA LEU A 5 21.13 13.76 2.17
C LEU A 5 21.51 12.28 2.03
N ARG A 6 22.72 12.00 1.56
CA ARG A 6 23.30 10.66 1.49
C ARG A 6 24.40 10.56 2.53
N TRP A 7 24.17 9.73 3.53
CA TRP A 7 25.15 9.45 4.58
C TRP A 7 25.67 8.03 4.43
N THR A 8 26.97 7.87 4.56
CA THR A 8 27.60 6.56 4.66
C THR A 8 27.31 5.94 6.03
N PHE A 9 27.57 4.65 6.18
CA PHE A 9 27.50 4.01 7.49
C PHE A 9 28.45 4.68 8.50
N ALA A 10 29.66 5.06 8.05
CA ALA A 10 30.64 5.74 8.89
C ALA A 10 30.15 7.12 9.36
N ASP A 11 29.46 7.89 8.50
CA ASP A 11 28.86 9.18 8.88
C ASP A 11 27.81 8.99 9.99
N ILE A 12 26.94 7.98 9.83
CA ILE A 12 25.93 7.62 10.82
C ILE A 12 26.60 7.17 12.12
N ALA A 13 27.61 6.29 12.03
CA ALA A 13 28.32 5.77 13.18
C ALA A 13 28.98 6.90 13.98
N ALA A 14 29.66 7.82 13.29
CA ALA A 14 30.27 9.00 13.91
C ALA A 14 29.22 9.88 14.59
N ALA A 15 28.07 10.14 13.95
CA ALA A 15 27.00 10.93 14.56
C ALA A 15 26.40 10.26 15.80
N CYS A 16 26.12 8.96 15.72
CA CYS A 16 25.60 8.17 16.81
C CYS A 16 26.58 8.12 17.99
N ASN A 17 27.86 7.84 17.76
CA ASN A 17 28.84 7.76 18.84
C ASN A 17 29.03 9.12 19.53
N ARG A 18 29.13 10.22 18.77
CA ARG A 18 29.17 11.57 19.37
C ARG A 18 27.96 11.89 20.25
N PHE A 19 26.79 11.34 19.91
CA PHE A 19 25.54 11.62 20.63
C PHE A 19 25.30 10.67 21.81
N TYR A 20 25.41 9.37 21.58
CA TYR A 20 24.97 8.32 22.52
C TYR A 20 26.06 7.87 23.49
N GLN A 21 27.34 7.90 23.11
CA GLN A 21 28.41 7.43 23.97
C GLN A 21 28.52 8.26 25.27
N PRO A 22 28.50 9.62 25.23
CA PRO A 22 28.53 10.41 26.46
C PRO A 22 27.30 10.20 27.35
N ILE A 23 26.15 9.85 26.76
CA ILE A 23 24.92 9.54 27.50
C ILE A 23 25.10 8.22 28.25
N LEU A 24 25.61 7.17 27.59
CA LEU A 24 25.88 5.89 28.24
C LEU A 24 26.90 6.06 29.38
N GLU A 25 28.03 6.70 29.11
CA GLU A 25 29.10 6.87 30.09
C GLU A 25 28.62 7.63 31.34
N ARG A 26 27.82 8.69 31.16
CA ARG A 26 27.22 9.44 32.27
C ARG A 26 26.20 8.59 33.03
N GLU A 27 25.30 7.92 32.33
CA GLU A 27 24.27 7.07 32.95
C GLU A 27 24.91 5.95 33.77
N VAL A 28 25.89 5.23 33.21
CA VAL A 28 26.63 4.16 33.91
C VAL A 28 27.31 4.72 35.17
N ARG A 29 28.01 5.85 35.05
CA ARG A 29 28.70 6.48 36.19
C ARG A 29 27.72 6.88 37.29
N GLU A 30 26.67 7.62 36.96
CA GLU A 30 25.72 8.16 37.94
C GLU A 30 24.93 7.05 38.65
N LEU A 31 24.45 6.06 37.90
CA LEU A 31 23.64 4.99 38.48
C LEU A 31 24.48 3.98 39.26
N ARG A 32 25.75 3.75 38.85
CA ARG A 32 26.69 2.96 39.63
C ARG A 32 27.02 3.64 40.96
N LEU A 33 27.30 4.94 40.95
CA LEU A 33 27.56 5.71 42.18
C LEU A 33 26.38 5.66 43.18
N ARG A 34 25.16 5.54 42.66
CA ARG A 34 23.93 5.41 43.48
C ARG A 34 23.60 3.96 43.89
N GLY A 35 24.39 2.98 43.45
CA GLY A 35 24.17 1.56 43.77
C GLY A 35 22.99 0.91 43.05
N TYR A 36 22.50 1.51 41.96
CA TYR A 36 21.31 1.00 41.26
C TYR A 36 21.62 -0.08 40.23
N LEU A 37 22.77 0.02 39.55
CA LEU A 37 23.12 -0.88 38.45
C LEU A 37 23.66 -2.21 38.95
N SER A 38 23.37 -3.26 38.19
CA SER A 38 24.07 -4.53 38.33
C SER A 38 25.55 -4.38 38.00
N ALA A 39 26.41 -4.76 38.95
CA ALA A 39 27.86 -4.75 38.74
C ALA A 39 28.26 -5.63 37.57
N ALA A 40 27.67 -6.83 37.48
CA ALA A 40 27.98 -7.78 36.44
C ALA A 40 27.55 -7.29 35.04
N TRP A 41 26.44 -6.54 34.94
CA TRP A 41 26.08 -5.86 33.69
C TRP A 41 27.09 -4.77 33.31
N VAL A 42 27.54 -3.97 34.28
CA VAL A 42 28.54 -2.91 34.07
C VAL A 42 29.86 -3.50 33.53
N ASP A 43 30.33 -4.60 34.13
CA ASP A 43 31.55 -5.26 33.67
C ASP A 43 31.38 -5.83 32.26
N THR A 44 30.23 -6.45 32.00
CA THR A 44 29.86 -7.01 30.69
C THR A 44 29.86 -5.93 29.61
N ILE A 45 29.20 -4.79 29.84
CA ILE A 45 29.15 -3.72 28.83
C ILE A 45 30.51 -3.07 28.61
N ASN A 46 31.30 -2.86 29.68
CA ASN A 46 32.64 -2.30 29.56
C ASN A 46 33.55 -3.23 28.73
N GLN A 47 33.49 -4.54 28.96
CA GLN A 47 34.25 -5.51 28.17
C GLN A 47 33.83 -5.48 26.70
N VAL A 48 32.53 -5.48 26.41
CA VAL A 48 32.01 -5.40 25.03
C VAL A 48 32.49 -4.14 24.32
N LEU A 49 32.46 -2.99 25.00
CA LEU A 49 32.90 -1.73 24.42
C LEU A 49 34.41 -1.74 24.17
N ALA A 50 35.21 -2.24 25.11
CA ALA A 50 36.66 -2.39 24.96
C ALA A 50 37.02 -3.31 23.78
N ASP A 51 36.36 -4.47 23.67
CA ASP A 51 36.57 -5.43 22.57
C ASP A 51 36.20 -4.86 21.19
N ARG A 52 35.36 -3.82 21.16
CA ARG A 52 34.88 -3.17 19.93
C ARG A 52 35.47 -1.79 19.69
N GLN A 53 36.43 -1.36 20.52
CA GLN A 53 37.04 -0.04 20.42
C GLN A 53 37.60 0.24 19.02
N ALA A 54 38.27 -0.73 18.40
CA ALA A 54 38.77 -0.61 17.03
C ALA A 54 37.65 -0.41 16.01
N ALA A 55 36.52 -1.10 16.15
CA ALA A 55 35.37 -0.97 15.26
C ALA A 55 34.68 0.41 15.42
N PHE A 56 34.59 0.93 16.65
CA PHE A 56 34.12 2.30 16.89
C PHE A 56 35.03 3.33 16.22
N HIS A 57 36.36 3.21 16.37
CA HIS A 57 37.32 4.10 15.74
C HIS A 57 37.29 4.03 14.20
N ALA A 58 37.08 2.85 13.64
CA ALA A 58 36.97 2.65 12.21
C ALA A 58 35.61 3.08 11.62
N GLY A 59 34.66 3.59 12.43
CA GLY A 59 33.31 3.91 11.97
C GLY A 59 32.50 2.69 11.54
N GLN A 60 32.87 1.50 12.03
CA GLN A 60 32.23 0.22 11.74
C GLN A 60 31.30 -0.25 12.86
N ALA A 61 31.27 0.45 13.99
CA ALA A 61 30.33 0.20 15.07
C ALA A 61 29.81 1.51 15.67
N PHE A 62 28.57 1.49 16.16
CA PHE A 62 28.04 2.59 16.95
C PHE A 62 27.02 2.16 18.00
N LEU A 63 26.87 3.01 19.01
CA LEU A 63 25.84 2.89 20.04
C LEU A 63 24.59 3.66 19.64
N VAL A 64 23.43 3.08 19.97
CA VAL A 64 22.14 3.74 19.89
C VAL A 64 21.28 3.31 21.06
N ARG A 65 20.35 4.18 21.48
CA ARG A 65 19.33 3.82 22.46
C ARG A 65 17.95 3.81 21.82
N VAL A 66 17.23 2.70 21.97
CA VAL A 66 15.94 2.45 21.33
C VAL A 66 14.86 2.05 22.34
N GLY A 67 13.61 2.26 21.95
CA GLY A 67 12.44 1.83 22.73
C GLY A 67 11.85 2.91 23.65
N ARG A 68 10.70 2.57 24.26
CA ARG A 68 9.84 3.46 25.05
C ARG A 68 10.54 4.06 26.28
N HIS A 69 11.48 3.33 26.86
CA HIS A 69 12.15 3.68 28.12
C HIS A 69 13.59 4.19 27.92
N SER A 70 13.90 4.72 26.73
CA SER A 70 15.22 5.27 26.37
C SER A 70 15.56 6.60 27.06
N GLY A 71 14.60 7.23 27.73
CA GLY A 71 14.77 8.53 28.38
C GLY A 71 14.70 9.71 27.41
N ALA A 72 14.29 10.86 27.92
CA ALA A 72 14.03 12.05 27.08
C ALA A 72 15.29 12.58 26.39
N GLU A 73 16.46 12.45 27.01
CA GLU A 73 17.73 12.92 26.44
C GLU A 73 18.15 12.14 25.20
N SER A 74 17.83 10.85 25.15
CA SER A 74 18.18 9.95 24.03
C SER A 74 17.34 10.18 22.77
N VAL A 75 16.26 10.96 22.89
CA VAL A 75 15.31 11.26 21.80
C VAL A 75 15.14 12.76 21.54
N THR A 76 16.02 13.59 22.12
CA THR A 76 16.02 15.05 21.94
C THR A 76 17.41 15.56 21.59
N LEU A 77 17.48 16.61 20.76
CA LEU A 77 18.75 17.14 20.23
C LEU A 77 19.48 18.00 21.27
N ASN A 78 20.79 17.78 21.42
CA ASN A 78 21.68 18.60 22.26
C ASN A 78 21.57 20.10 21.90
N GLY A 79 21.73 20.98 22.89
CA GLY A 79 21.76 22.43 22.71
C GLY A 79 20.40 23.11 22.51
N VAL A 80 19.35 22.36 22.17
CA VAL A 80 17.99 22.88 21.98
C VAL A 80 16.94 22.12 22.80
N ARG A 81 17.37 21.27 23.75
CA ARG A 81 16.46 20.46 24.57
C ARG A 81 15.62 21.34 25.49
N ARG A 82 14.33 21.02 25.56
CA ARG A 82 13.40 21.63 26.51
C ARG A 82 12.46 20.57 27.10
N ILE A 83 13.01 19.79 28.03
CA ILE A 83 12.33 18.63 28.64
C ILE A 83 11.38 19.13 29.74
N LYS A 84 10.10 18.82 29.57
CA LYS A 84 9.07 19.14 30.57
C LYS A 84 9.18 18.19 31.77
N ILE A 85 9.46 18.74 32.94
CA ILE A 85 9.47 18.05 34.23
C ILE A 85 8.17 18.40 34.96
N LEU A 86 7.35 17.38 35.21
CA LEU A 86 6.15 17.53 36.02
C LEU A 86 6.54 17.58 37.50
N GLY A 87 6.09 18.60 38.21
CA GLY A 87 6.25 18.70 39.66
C GLY A 87 5.15 17.95 40.42
N GLY A 88 5.11 18.15 41.73
CA GLY A 88 4.04 17.65 42.58
C GLY A 88 2.66 18.20 42.22
N LYS A 89 1.60 17.65 42.81
CA LYS A 89 0.22 18.11 42.58
C LYS A 89 0.09 19.61 42.91
N GLY A 90 -0.23 20.42 41.91
CA GLY A 90 -0.38 21.88 42.04
C GLY A 90 0.87 22.69 41.69
N GLU A 91 2.02 22.04 41.46
CA GLU A 91 3.24 22.73 41.05
C GLU A 91 3.25 23.01 39.54
N ARG A 92 3.85 24.15 39.16
CA ARG A 92 4.05 24.47 37.74
C ARG A 92 5.14 23.59 37.15
N PRO A 93 4.94 23.03 35.94
CA PRO A 93 5.99 22.28 35.26
C PRO A 93 7.24 23.13 35.03
N GLN A 94 8.40 22.52 35.24
CA GLN A 94 9.69 23.10 34.90
C GLN A 94 10.13 22.59 33.52
N TYR A 95 10.91 23.38 32.80
CA TYR A 95 11.53 22.95 31.55
C TYR A 95 13.04 22.98 31.72
N LEU A 96 13.68 21.82 31.60
CA LEU A 96 15.11 21.64 31.82
C LEU A 96 15.77 21.02 30.59
N GLU A 97 17.10 21.11 30.54
CA GLU A 97 17.89 20.47 29.47
C GLU A 97 18.10 18.97 29.69
N ALA A 98 17.96 18.50 30.94
CA ALA A 98 18.16 17.10 31.34
C ALA A 98 16.92 16.53 32.05
N ALA A 99 16.74 15.21 31.94
CA ALA A 99 15.65 14.51 32.61
C ALA A 99 15.99 14.25 34.09
N LYS A 100 14.99 14.25 34.97
CA LYS A 100 15.16 13.85 36.39
C LYS A 100 14.78 12.39 36.67
N THR A 101 14.30 11.67 35.65
CA THR A 101 13.77 10.31 35.78
C THR A 101 14.53 9.36 34.87
N VAL A 102 14.93 8.23 35.42
CA VAL A 102 15.51 7.09 34.70
C VAL A 102 14.59 5.88 34.84
N TRP A 103 14.55 5.05 33.81
CA TRP A 103 13.80 3.79 33.81
C TRP A 103 14.79 2.63 33.76
N LEU A 104 14.66 1.71 34.71
CA LEU A 104 15.51 0.52 34.83
C LEU A 104 14.64 -0.72 34.92
N ALA A 105 15.14 -1.83 34.38
CA ALA A 105 14.54 -3.14 34.49
C ALA A 105 14.94 -3.76 35.83
N ALA A 106 13.94 -4.31 36.51
CA ALA A 106 14.08 -5.01 37.78
C ALA A 106 13.21 -6.27 37.75
N GLY A 107 13.58 -7.28 38.54
CA GLY A 107 12.76 -8.48 38.73
C GLY A 107 11.55 -8.23 39.62
N ASP A 108 11.62 -7.24 40.52
CA ASP A 108 10.55 -6.85 41.43
C ASP A 108 10.39 -5.33 41.51
N ILE A 109 9.18 -4.84 41.80
CA ILE A 109 8.88 -3.40 41.90
C ILE A 109 9.60 -2.69 43.06
N GLN A 110 9.96 -3.43 44.11
CA GLN A 110 10.69 -2.92 45.28
C GLN A 110 12.20 -3.01 45.12
N GLN A 111 12.71 -3.72 44.10
CA GLN A 111 14.15 -3.84 43.86
C GLN A 111 14.76 -2.46 43.58
N ARG A 112 15.86 -2.15 44.30
CA ARG A 112 16.58 -0.88 44.18
C ARG A 112 18.03 -1.03 43.73
N THR A 113 18.55 -2.24 43.66
CA THR A 113 19.92 -2.59 43.30
C THR A 113 19.89 -3.63 42.18
N GLU A 114 21.02 -3.94 41.55
CA GLU A 114 21.10 -4.98 40.51
C GLU A 114 20.12 -4.79 39.34
N MET A 115 19.78 -3.54 39.02
CA MET A 115 18.87 -3.20 37.93
C MET A 115 19.63 -2.97 36.61
N LEU A 116 18.90 -3.11 35.49
CA LEU A 116 19.47 -3.02 34.15
C LEU A 116 18.91 -1.83 33.38
N PRO A 117 19.73 -1.05 32.65
CA PRO A 117 19.22 0.06 31.85
C PRO A 117 18.53 -0.45 30.58
N PHE A 118 17.44 0.22 30.21
CA PHE A 118 16.70 -0.14 28.99
C PHE A 118 17.33 0.44 27.72
N GLY A 119 17.25 -0.36 26.65
CA GLY A 119 17.23 0.15 25.28
C GLY A 119 18.59 0.36 24.63
N TRP A 120 19.69 0.06 25.30
CA TRP A 120 21.01 0.14 24.68
C TRP A 120 21.19 -0.94 23.61
N ALA A 121 21.67 -0.52 22.44
CA ALA A 121 21.99 -1.40 21.34
C ALA A 121 23.36 -1.05 20.74
N LEU A 122 24.15 -2.08 20.48
CA LEU A 122 25.36 -2.03 19.68
C LEU A 122 24.99 -2.39 18.24
N VAL A 123 25.38 -1.54 17.29
CA VAL A 123 25.21 -1.78 15.86
C VAL A 123 26.58 -1.91 15.22
N GLU A 124 26.78 -3.00 14.48
CA GLU A 124 28.04 -3.29 13.79
C GLU A 124 27.79 -3.42 12.29
N ALA A 125 28.68 -2.86 11.49
CA ALA A 125 28.70 -3.06 10.05
C ALA A 125 29.05 -4.52 9.75
N ALA A 126 28.27 -5.13 8.88
CA ALA A 126 28.53 -6.49 8.41
C ALA A 126 28.58 -6.54 6.88
N PRO A 127 29.51 -7.31 6.29
CA PRO A 127 29.52 -7.53 4.85
C PRO A 127 28.20 -8.16 4.39
N THR A 128 27.60 -7.61 3.35
CA THR A 128 26.40 -8.20 2.73
C THR A 128 26.73 -9.60 2.21
N GLY A 129 25.88 -10.58 2.49
CA GLY A 129 26.03 -11.96 2.01
C GLY A 129 27.00 -12.83 2.81
N ARG A 130 27.69 -12.29 3.84
CA ARG A 130 28.49 -13.11 4.77
C ARG A 130 27.68 -13.47 6.00
N ALA A 131 27.88 -14.68 6.51
CA ALA A 131 27.33 -15.06 7.82
C ALA A 131 27.87 -14.10 8.88
N LEU A 132 26.96 -13.52 9.68
CA LEU A 132 27.33 -12.68 10.81
C LEU A 132 28.16 -13.51 11.79
N PRO A 133 29.28 -12.98 12.33
CA PRO A 133 30.00 -13.65 13.38
C PRO A 133 29.03 -13.88 14.55
N ARG A 134 29.06 -15.09 15.12
CA ARG A 134 28.26 -15.36 16.32
C ARG A 134 28.85 -14.55 17.47
N TRP A 135 28.00 -13.84 18.21
CA TRP A 135 28.39 -13.25 19.50
C TRP A 135 29.07 -14.34 20.36
N PRO A 136 30.13 -14.03 21.12
CA PRO A 136 30.69 -14.98 22.10
C PRO A 136 29.59 -15.62 22.94
N SER A 137 29.59 -16.96 23.05
CA SER A 137 28.60 -17.69 23.86
C SER A 137 28.67 -17.28 25.32
N SER A 138 29.87 -17.09 25.87
CA SER A 138 30.08 -16.65 27.24
C SER A 138 29.30 -15.39 27.61
N LEU A 139 29.29 -14.37 26.74
CA LEU A 139 28.55 -13.13 26.99
C LEU A 139 27.03 -13.37 26.96
N ARG A 140 26.56 -14.21 26.02
CA ARG A 140 25.14 -14.58 25.95
C ARG A 140 24.71 -15.36 27.19
N ASP A 141 25.54 -16.28 27.66
CA ASP A 141 25.25 -17.13 28.81
C ASP A 141 25.22 -16.30 30.10
N ILE A 142 26.18 -15.36 30.27
CA ILE A 142 26.20 -14.39 31.37
C ILE A 142 24.91 -13.56 31.39
N LEU A 143 24.52 -12.99 30.24
CA LEU A 143 23.32 -12.17 30.16
C LEU A 143 22.04 -12.99 30.38
N ALA A 144 21.96 -14.20 29.81
CA ALA A 144 20.81 -15.08 30.00
C ALA A 144 20.65 -15.49 31.46
N ALA A 145 21.75 -15.79 32.16
CA ALA A 145 21.74 -16.08 33.59
C ALA A 145 21.29 -14.88 34.43
N GLN A 146 21.70 -13.66 34.07
CA GLN A 146 21.31 -12.44 34.79
C GLN A 146 19.85 -12.04 34.56
N THR A 147 19.34 -12.16 33.34
CA THR A 147 18.01 -11.65 33.00
C THR A 147 16.92 -12.71 33.01
N GLY A 148 17.29 -14.00 33.18
CA GLY A 148 16.39 -15.14 32.97
C GLY A 148 15.80 -15.18 31.56
N ALA A 149 16.39 -14.46 30.60
CA ALA A 149 15.80 -14.28 29.29
C ALA A 149 16.17 -15.46 28.40
N ASP A 150 15.16 -16.21 27.99
CA ASP A 150 15.31 -17.13 26.87
C ASP A 150 15.45 -16.32 25.57
N SER A 151 16.70 -16.13 25.17
CA SER A 151 17.04 -15.45 23.92
C SER A 151 16.36 -16.10 22.72
N ASN A 152 16.24 -17.44 22.70
CA ASN A 152 15.62 -18.17 21.60
C ASN A 152 14.12 -17.86 21.50
N ALA A 153 13.41 -17.83 22.63
CA ALA A 153 12.00 -17.46 22.65
C ALA A 153 11.74 -16.04 22.12
N TRP A 154 12.61 -15.07 22.43
CA TRP A 154 12.49 -13.72 21.86
C TRP A 154 12.76 -13.72 20.35
N TYR A 155 13.84 -14.38 19.90
CA TYR A 155 14.18 -14.49 18.48
C TYR A 155 13.02 -15.12 17.69
N ASP A 156 12.43 -16.19 18.21
CA ASP A 156 11.29 -16.87 17.60
C ASP A 156 10.08 -15.96 17.49
N ARG A 157 9.72 -15.22 18.56
CA ARG A 157 8.61 -14.26 18.54
C ARG A 157 8.84 -13.15 17.51
N VAL A 158 10.05 -12.59 17.46
CA VAL A 158 10.38 -11.50 16.52
C VAL A 158 10.40 -12.01 15.07
N SER A 159 10.97 -13.20 14.84
CA SER A 159 10.99 -13.84 13.53
C SER A 159 9.57 -14.08 13.01
N LYS A 160 8.71 -14.71 13.83
CA LYS A 160 7.28 -14.93 13.53
C LYS A 160 6.54 -13.63 13.23
N ARG A 161 6.79 -12.56 13.99
CA ARG A 161 6.18 -11.25 13.74
C ARG A 161 6.65 -10.64 12.42
N ARG A 162 7.94 -10.75 12.07
CA ARG A 162 8.48 -10.24 10.81
C ARG A 162 7.91 -10.98 9.60
N THR A 163 7.79 -12.31 9.66
CA THR A 163 7.16 -13.09 8.60
C THR A 163 5.68 -12.73 8.45
N ALA A 164 4.92 -12.66 9.54
CA ALA A 164 3.50 -12.26 9.49
C ALA A 164 3.30 -10.87 8.86
N VAL A 165 4.11 -9.87 9.23
CA VAL A 165 4.05 -8.52 8.64
C VAL A 165 4.37 -8.55 7.15
N ARG A 166 5.40 -9.31 6.73
CA ARG A 166 5.76 -9.47 5.31
C ARG A 166 4.62 -10.11 4.51
N GLU A 167 3.97 -11.12 5.06
CA GLU A 167 2.83 -11.79 4.42
C GLU A 167 1.62 -10.84 4.26
N VAL A 168 1.33 -10.03 5.27
CA VAL A 168 0.26 -9.01 5.19
C VAL A 168 0.55 -8.00 4.08
N ILE A 169 1.77 -7.46 4.03
CA ILE A 169 2.20 -6.51 2.98
C ILE A 169 2.13 -7.18 1.60
N ALA A 170 2.58 -8.43 1.45
CA ALA A 170 2.51 -9.16 0.19
C ALA A 170 1.06 -9.39 -0.27
N LYS A 171 0.16 -9.78 0.64
CA LYS A 171 -1.28 -9.94 0.35
C LYS A 171 -1.93 -8.62 -0.06
N GLN A 172 -1.59 -7.51 0.58
CA GLN A 172 -2.08 -6.18 0.20
C GLN A 172 -1.63 -5.79 -1.21
N ARG A 173 -0.34 -5.93 -1.51
CA ARG A 173 0.21 -5.66 -2.85
C ARG A 173 -0.44 -6.52 -3.93
N HIS A 174 -0.65 -7.80 -3.66
CA HIS A 174 -1.34 -8.68 -4.60
C HIS A 174 -2.79 -8.22 -4.85
N LYS A 175 -3.53 -7.86 -3.80
CA LYS A 175 -4.91 -7.34 -3.94
C LYS A 175 -4.95 -6.03 -4.73
N GLU A 176 -4.02 -5.11 -4.50
CA GLU A 176 -3.92 -3.85 -5.24
C GLU A 176 -3.59 -4.08 -6.72
N GLN A 177 -2.65 -5.00 -7.02
CA GLN A 177 -2.33 -5.37 -8.39
C GLN A 177 -3.52 -5.98 -9.13
N GLU A 178 -4.27 -6.88 -8.49
CA GLU A 178 -5.46 -7.48 -9.10
C GLU A 178 -6.57 -6.45 -9.34
N ARG A 179 -6.78 -5.50 -8.41
CA ARG A 179 -7.72 -4.39 -8.61
C ARG A 179 -7.29 -3.49 -9.77
N ALA A 180 -6.02 -3.11 -9.84
CA ALA A 180 -5.49 -2.29 -10.92
C ALA A 180 -5.64 -2.98 -12.29
N LYS A 181 -5.38 -4.29 -12.37
CA LYS A 181 -5.62 -5.08 -13.60
C LYS A 181 -7.09 -5.12 -13.98
N ALA A 182 -7.99 -5.34 -13.02
CA ALA A 182 -9.42 -5.39 -13.26
C ALA A 182 -9.97 -4.02 -13.74
N GLU A 183 -9.50 -2.93 -13.15
CA GLU A 183 -9.84 -1.56 -13.57
C GLU A 183 -9.30 -1.25 -14.97
N ALA A 184 -8.05 -1.62 -15.26
CA ALA A 184 -7.46 -1.46 -16.59
C ALA A 184 -8.25 -2.24 -17.65
N ARG A 185 -8.64 -3.49 -17.35
CA ARG A 185 -9.47 -4.31 -18.25
C ARG A 185 -10.85 -3.68 -18.47
N LYS A 186 -11.52 -3.21 -17.42
CA LYS A 186 -12.81 -2.51 -17.56
C LYS A 186 -12.70 -1.24 -18.41
N LYS A 187 -11.61 -0.48 -18.23
CA LYS A 187 -11.34 0.73 -19.01
C LYS A 187 -11.10 0.38 -20.48
N GLN A 188 -10.29 -0.64 -20.76
CA GLN A 188 -10.05 -1.12 -22.11
C GLN A 188 -11.34 -1.62 -22.78
N GLU A 189 -12.16 -2.42 -22.08
CA GLU A 189 -13.45 -2.88 -22.61
C GLU A 189 -14.42 -1.71 -22.87
N ALA A 190 -14.41 -0.66 -22.04
CA ALA A 190 -15.19 0.55 -22.26
C ALA A 190 -14.68 1.38 -23.45
N GLU A 191 -13.36 1.51 -23.60
CA GLU A 191 -12.72 2.19 -24.73
C GLU A 191 -12.97 1.44 -26.04
N GLU A 192 -12.88 0.11 -26.06
CA GLU A 192 -13.19 -0.73 -27.22
C GLU A 192 -14.67 -0.63 -27.61
N LYS A 193 -15.58 -0.62 -26.62
CA LYS A 193 -17.01 -0.38 -26.86
C LYS A 193 -17.26 1.02 -27.42
N ALA A 194 -16.66 2.05 -26.82
CA ALA A 194 -16.78 3.43 -27.28
C ALA A 194 -16.21 3.60 -28.70
N ALA A 195 -15.07 2.99 -29.01
CA ALA A 195 -14.47 2.99 -30.34
C ALA A 195 -15.34 2.25 -31.36
N ARG A 196 -15.94 1.11 -30.99
CA ARG A 196 -16.90 0.41 -31.85
C ARG A 196 -18.10 1.29 -32.17
N LEU A 197 -18.68 1.95 -31.16
CA LEU A 197 -19.81 2.87 -31.35
C LEU A 197 -19.43 4.11 -32.17
N ALA A 198 -18.23 4.65 -31.98
CA ALA A 198 -17.72 5.79 -32.74
C ALA A 198 -17.49 5.44 -34.22
N ASN A 199 -17.06 4.21 -34.50
CA ASN A 199 -16.83 3.70 -35.85
C ASN A 199 -18.09 3.20 -36.57
N LEU A 200 -19.26 3.15 -35.91
CA LEU A 200 -20.52 2.90 -36.61
C LEU A 200 -20.81 4.07 -37.55
N SER A 201 -21.03 3.76 -38.84
CA SER A 201 -21.53 4.73 -39.82
C SER A 201 -22.90 5.27 -39.39
N ALA A 202 -23.33 6.38 -39.99
CA ALA A 202 -24.65 6.96 -39.71
C ALA A 202 -25.77 5.95 -40.04
N GLU A 203 -25.57 5.17 -41.10
CA GLU A 203 -26.45 4.12 -41.60
C GLU A 203 -26.53 2.94 -40.61
N GLN A 204 -25.40 2.49 -40.08
CA GLN A 204 -25.33 1.42 -39.09
C GLN A 204 -25.97 1.80 -37.75
N ARG A 205 -25.86 3.07 -37.33
CA ARG A 205 -26.56 3.58 -36.12
C ARG A 205 -28.08 3.51 -36.27
N ARG A 206 -28.62 3.83 -37.45
CA ARG A 206 -30.06 3.70 -37.73
C ARG A 206 -30.55 2.25 -37.70
N LEU A 207 -29.73 1.32 -38.18
CA LEU A 207 -30.03 -0.11 -38.10
C LEU A 207 -30.05 -0.64 -36.65
N GLU A 208 -29.06 -0.25 -35.83
CA GLU A 208 -29.02 -0.58 -34.40
C GLU A 208 -30.22 0.00 -33.65
N GLU A 209 -30.59 1.27 -33.87
CA GLU A 209 -31.77 1.90 -33.27
C GLU A 209 -33.06 1.13 -33.59
N LEU A 210 -33.25 0.69 -34.84
CA LEU A 210 -34.40 -0.12 -35.24
C LEU A 210 -34.39 -1.52 -34.59
N ARG A 211 -33.22 -2.16 -34.46
CA ARG A 211 -33.07 -3.46 -33.78
C ARG A 211 -33.39 -3.36 -32.30
N GLU A 212 -32.88 -2.34 -31.61
CA GLU A 212 -33.17 -2.11 -30.20
C GLU A 212 -34.66 -1.87 -29.96
N GLN A 213 -35.32 -1.07 -30.80
CA GLN A 213 -36.76 -0.85 -30.71
C GLN A 213 -37.55 -2.14 -30.98
N LEU A 214 -37.16 -2.96 -31.96
CA LEU A 214 -37.78 -4.27 -32.19
C LEU A 214 -37.66 -5.19 -30.96
N VAL A 215 -36.50 -5.22 -30.30
CA VAL A 215 -36.28 -6.01 -29.08
C VAL A 215 -37.16 -5.50 -27.93
N GLN A 216 -37.25 -4.17 -27.76
CA GLN A 216 -38.10 -3.56 -26.73
C GLN A 216 -39.58 -3.85 -26.98
N ASP A 217 -40.06 -3.73 -28.22
CA ASP A 217 -41.44 -4.03 -28.59
C ASP A 217 -41.76 -5.53 -28.46
N ARG A 218 -40.80 -6.41 -28.79
CA ARG A 218 -40.90 -7.85 -28.53
C ARG A 218 -41.05 -8.16 -27.05
N ALA A 219 -40.21 -7.55 -26.20
CA ALA A 219 -40.29 -7.72 -24.75
C ALA A 219 -41.60 -7.18 -24.16
N ALA A 220 -42.13 -6.09 -24.72
CA ALA A 220 -43.38 -5.47 -24.30
C ALA A 220 -44.63 -6.08 -24.96
N GLY A 221 -44.47 -6.99 -25.93
CA GLY A 221 -45.58 -7.59 -26.69
C GLY A 221 -46.34 -6.64 -27.61
N ARG A 222 -45.76 -5.50 -27.99
CA ARG A 222 -46.41 -4.47 -28.82
C ARG A 222 -46.33 -4.83 -30.31
N LYS A 223 -47.47 -5.16 -30.92
CA LYS A 223 -47.59 -5.59 -32.34
C LYS A 223 -48.46 -4.63 -33.15
N GLU A 224 -48.14 -3.34 -33.10
CA GLU A 224 -48.96 -2.31 -33.70
C GLU A 224 -48.52 -2.02 -35.15
N LYS A 225 -49.42 -2.25 -36.11
CA LYS A 225 -49.19 -2.01 -37.55
C LYS A 225 -48.95 -0.53 -37.93
N GLY A 226 -49.10 0.39 -36.97
CA GLY A 226 -48.87 1.84 -37.12
C GLY A 226 -48.25 2.49 -35.88
N GLY A 227 -47.65 1.69 -35.00
CA GLY A 227 -46.98 2.17 -33.79
C GLY A 227 -45.62 2.82 -34.09
N GLU A 228 -44.90 3.20 -33.04
CA GLU A 228 -43.61 3.91 -33.14
C GLU A 228 -42.58 3.15 -33.99
N LEU A 229 -42.43 1.84 -33.79
CA LEU A 229 -41.52 1.00 -34.58
C LEU A 229 -41.89 0.97 -36.07
N ALA A 230 -43.19 0.93 -36.40
CA ALA A 230 -43.67 0.94 -37.78
C ALA A 230 -43.36 2.28 -38.48
N ASN A 231 -43.52 3.39 -37.76
CA ASN A 231 -43.28 4.73 -38.27
C ASN A 231 -41.77 5.00 -38.42
N HIS A 232 -40.96 4.56 -37.45
CA HIS A 232 -39.51 4.69 -37.52
C HIS A 232 -38.93 3.87 -38.68
N LEU A 233 -39.38 2.62 -38.88
CA LEU A 233 -38.97 1.81 -40.03
C LEU A 233 -39.26 2.50 -41.37
N VAL A 234 -40.44 3.12 -41.49
CA VAL A 234 -40.82 3.84 -42.72
C VAL A 234 -39.94 5.05 -42.99
N MET A 235 -39.51 5.76 -41.95
CA MET A 235 -38.58 6.89 -42.07
C MET A 235 -37.22 6.41 -42.58
N VAL A 236 -36.64 5.39 -41.93
CA VAL A 236 -35.33 4.85 -42.31
C VAL A 236 -35.35 4.25 -43.72
N LEU A 237 -36.43 3.56 -44.12
CA LEU A 237 -36.57 3.06 -45.50
C LEU A 237 -36.57 4.19 -46.55
N LYS A 238 -37.17 5.35 -46.25
CA LYS A 238 -37.15 6.50 -47.16
C LYS A 238 -35.78 7.17 -47.23
N GLU A 239 -35.11 7.30 -46.08
CA GLU A 239 -33.73 7.82 -46.01
C GLU A 239 -32.78 6.91 -46.82
N ALA A 240 -32.92 5.59 -46.67
CA ALA A 240 -32.13 4.63 -47.42
C ALA A 240 -32.41 4.61 -48.92
N GLU A 241 -33.67 4.79 -49.32
CA GLU A 241 -34.02 4.96 -50.73
C GLU A 241 -33.34 6.19 -51.35
N GLN A 242 -33.08 7.24 -50.59
CA GLN A 242 -32.50 8.47 -51.12
C GLN A 242 -30.97 8.48 -51.09
N ALA A 243 -30.37 7.97 -50.02
CA ALA A 243 -28.97 8.26 -49.71
C ALA A 243 -28.08 7.04 -49.41
N TRP A 244 -28.64 5.85 -49.18
CA TRP A 244 -27.82 4.70 -48.78
C TRP A 244 -27.36 3.87 -49.98
N SER A 245 -26.18 3.25 -49.84
CA SER A 245 -25.58 2.32 -50.81
C SER A 245 -24.64 1.34 -50.11
N GLY A 246 -24.49 0.13 -50.65
CA GLY A 246 -23.61 -0.91 -50.10
C GLY A 246 -24.29 -1.80 -49.07
N THR A 247 -23.50 -2.56 -48.31
CA THR A 247 -23.97 -3.69 -47.49
C THR A 247 -25.05 -3.32 -46.46
N ASP A 248 -25.07 -2.09 -45.95
CA ASP A 248 -26.07 -1.61 -44.98
C ASP A 248 -27.51 -1.58 -45.57
N CYS A 249 -27.64 -1.48 -46.91
CA CYS A 249 -28.94 -1.57 -47.59
C CYS A 249 -29.54 -2.99 -47.56
N ALA A 250 -28.70 -4.02 -47.66
CA ALA A 250 -29.15 -5.41 -47.53
C ALA A 250 -29.62 -5.69 -46.10
N ASP A 251 -28.85 -5.24 -45.10
CA ASP A 251 -29.18 -5.39 -43.69
C ASP A 251 -30.49 -4.66 -43.32
N LEU A 252 -30.74 -3.47 -43.89
CA LEU A 252 -32.01 -2.77 -43.70
C LEU A 252 -33.18 -3.53 -44.30
N ALA A 253 -33.00 -4.11 -45.49
CA ALA A 253 -34.05 -4.85 -46.17
C ALA A 253 -34.46 -6.11 -45.39
N ASP A 254 -33.48 -6.85 -44.87
CA ASP A 254 -33.70 -8.02 -44.03
C ASP A 254 -34.40 -7.65 -42.71
N LEU A 255 -33.94 -6.58 -42.04
CA LEU A 255 -34.56 -6.07 -40.82
C LEU A 255 -35.99 -5.56 -41.06
N ALA A 256 -36.25 -4.92 -42.19
CA ALA A 256 -37.58 -4.45 -42.57
C ALA A 256 -38.57 -5.60 -42.76
N GLU A 257 -38.13 -6.70 -43.37
CA GLU A 257 -38.93 -7.92 -43.52
C GLU A 257 -39.21 -8.57 -42.16
N GLU A 258 -38.21 -8.62 -41.26
CA GLU A 258 -38.37 -9.14 -39.90
C GLU A 258 -39.37 -8.31 -39.08
N ILE A 259 -39.23 -6.98 -39.09
CA ILE A 259 -40.14 -6.06 -38.38
C ILE A 259 -41.56 -6.23 -38.93
N HIS A 260 -41.76 -6.20 -40.25
CA HIS A 260 -43.09 -6.40 -40.85
C HIS A 260 -43.65 -7.81 -40.63
N GLY A 261 -42.80 -8.82 -40.46
CA GLY A 261 -43.19 -10.16 -39.99
C GLY A 261 -43.70 -10.16 -38.55
N TYR A 262 -43.13 -9.33 -37.69
CA TYR A 262 -43.50 -9.22 -36.28
C TYR A 262 -44.75 -8.34 -36.03
N ILE A 263 -44.78 -7.10 -36.53
CA ILE A 263 -45.90 -6.16 -36.33
C ILE A 263 -47.05 -6.39 -37.31
N GLY A 264 -46.80 -7.14 -38.39
CA GLY A 264 -47.73 -7.40 -39.47
C GLY A 264 -47.66 -6.37 -40.59
N TRP A 265 -47.95 -6.83 -41.81
CA TRP A 265 -47.93 -5.98 -42.99
C TRP A 265 -49.13 -5.00 -43.02
N PRO A 266 -48.95 -3.79 -43.59
CA PRO A 266 -50.04 -2.84 -43.81
C PRO A 266 -51.02 -3.35 -44.89
N ALA A 267 -52.10 -2.60 -45.15
CA ALA A 267 -53.13 -2.95 -46.15
C ALA A 267 -52.54 -3.30 -47.53
N SER A 268 -53.19 -4.16 -48.32
CA SER A 268 -52.61 -4.83 -49.51
C SER A 268 -51.90 -3.88 -50.49
N LYS A 269 -52.49 -2.72 -50.79
CA LYS A 269 -51.89 -1.69 -51.66
C LYS A 269 -50.60 -1.09 -51.08
N LYS A 270 -50.59 -0.82 -49.77
CA LYS A 270 -49.40 -0.32 -49.04
C LYS A 270 -48.37 -1.43 -48.82
N LYS A 271 -48.79 -2.68 -48.62
CA LYS A 271 -47.92 -3.86 -48.52
C LYS A 271 -47.09 -4.04 -49.79
N GLN A 272 -47.72 -3.97 -50.95
CA GLN A 272 -47.01 -4.10 -52.23
C GLN A 272 -46.02 -2.95 -52.43
N ALA A 273 -46.41 -1.73 -52.11
CA ALA A 273 -45.50 -0.57 -52.15
C ALA A 273 -44.29 -0.74 -51.21
N ARG A 274 -44.48 -1.27 -49.99
CA ARG A 274 -43.38 -1.54 -49.05
C ARG A 274 -42.46 -2.66 -49.52
N LYS A 275 -43.01 -3.73 -50.09
CA LYS A 275 -42.20 -4.80 -50.68
C LYS A 275 -41.35 -4.31 -51.86
N ASN A 276 -41.93 -3.49 -52.72
CA ASN A 276 -41.20 -2.90 -53.85
C ASN A 276 -40.08 -1.96 -53.36
N LEU A 277 -40.35 -1.15 -52.32
CA LEU A 277 -39.36 -0.29 -51.70
C LEU A 277 -38.20 -1.07 -51.06
N ILE A 278 -38.51 -2.12 -50.29
CA ILE A 278 -37.51 -3.01 -49.70
C ILE A 278 -36.66 -3.69 -50.78
N ALA A 279 -37.28 -4.16 -51.87
CA ALA A 279 -36.55 -4.76 -52.99
C ALA A 279 -35.65 -3.74 -53.71
N ALA A 280 -36.11 -2.50 -53.89
CA ALA A 280 -35.32 -1.44 -54.50
C ALA A 280 -34.12 -1.03 -53.62
N ILE A 281 -34.27 -1.01 -52.30
CA ILE A 281 -33.18 -0.76 -51.35
C ILE A 281 -32.20 -1.94 -51.35
N ARG A 282 -32.70 -3.18 -51.32
CA ARG A 282 -31.86 -4.39 -51.38
C ARG A 282 -31.03 -4.46 -52.67
N ALA A 283 -31.52 -3.92 -53.78
CA ALA A 283 -30.79 -3.83 -55.04
C ALA A 283 -29.66 -2.79 -55.06
N LYS A 284 -29.58 -1.91 -54.04
CA LYS A 284 -28.49 -0.94 -53.86
C LYS A 284 -27.34 -1.47 -52.97
N ALA A 285 -27.46 -2.70 -52.48
CA ALA A 285 -26.43 -3.37 -51.70
C ALA A 285 -25.28 -3.87 -52.58
#